data_AF-A0A8J7GZ87-F1
#
_entry.id   AF-A0A8J7GZ87-F1
#
_cell.length_a   1.000
_cell.length_b   1.000
_cell.length_c   1.000
_cell.angle_alpha   90.00
_cell.angle_beta   90.00
_cell.angle_gamma   90.00
#
_symmetry.space_group_name_H-M   'P 1'
#
loop_
_entity.id
_entity.type
_entity.pdbx_description
1 polymer ?
#
loop_
_entity_poly.entity_id
_entity_poly.type
_entity_poly.pdbx_seq_one_letter_code
_entity_poly.pdbx_strand_id
1 'polypeptide(L)'
;MGNPVPLLFLEVNTPAIWQWETFTDIMRHLKMRHLKKFQFNGLILHQQTLLALLAKPSPRCPPATVEHLLLARSNALHYLQNVARYCKENHIQLWLQGEATPDCHDLHRKFPEFFLSQDPQNDAAFLNLFFGETLPEILSHLPTVRGLRLSLTTPSVHQTE
;
A
#
# COMPACT_ATOMS: atom_id res chain seq x y z
N MET A 1 0.38 -4.76 -35.93
CA MET A 1 0.14 -4.05 -34.66
C MET A 1 -0.69 -4.98 -33.79
N GLY A 2 -0.11 -5.55 -32.73
CA GLY A 2 -0.81 -6.53 -31.89
C GLY A 2 -1.90 -5.85 -31.07
N ASN A 3 -3.10 -6.43 -31.03
CA ASN A 3 -4.17 -5.95 -30.17
C ASN A 3 -3.68 -5.90 -28.71
N PRO A 4 -3.89 -4.79 -27.98
CA PRO A 4 -3.51 -4.70 -26.58
C PRO A 4 -4.30 -5.76 -25.78
N VAL A 5 -3.58 -6.64 -25.09
CA VAL A 5 -4.21 -7.56 -24.13
C VAL A 5 -4.84 -6.70 -23.03
N PRO A 6 -6.16 -6.83 -22.76
CA PRO A 6 -6.81 -6.02 -21.75
C PRO A 6 -6.20 -6.30 -20.37
N LEU A 7 -6.01 -5.26 -19.57
CA LEU A 7 -5.61 -5.42 -18.18
C LEU A 7 -6.79 -5.89 -17.35
N LEU A 8 -6.67 -7.10 -16.82
CA LEU A 8 -7.66 -7.73 -15.94
C LEU A 8 -7.02 -7.93 -14.58
N PHE A 9 -7.51 -7.17 -13.60
CA PHE A 9 -7.01 -7.17 -12.24
C PHE A 9 -7.86 -8.06 -11.33
N LEU A 10 -7.19 -8.86 -10.50
CA LEU A 10 -7.79 -9.41 -9.29
C LEU A 10 -7.44 -8.48 -8.12
N GLU A 11 -8.44 -7.91 -7.47
CA GLU A 11 -8.25 -7.15 -6.22
C GLU A 11 -8.34 -8.10 -5.02
N VAL A 12 -7.32 -8.06 -4.16
CA VAL A 12 -7.25 -8.83 -2.93
C VAL A 12 -7.26 -7.86 -1.76
N ASN A 13 -8.34 -7.89 -0.99
CA ASN A 13 -8.54 -7.08 0.20
C ASN A 13 -8.81 -8.01 1.40
N THR A 14 -7.75 -8.65 1.90
CA THR A 14 -7.80 -9.50 3.10
C THR A 14 -6.55 -9.28 3.94
N PRO A 15 -6.65 -9.20 5.28
CA PRO A 15 -5.47 -9.10 6.13
C PRO A 15 -4.59 -10.35 6.07
N ALA A 16 -5.16 -11.51 5.70
CA ALA A 16 -4.40 -12.75 5.54
C ALA A 16 -3.38 -12.68 4.40
N ILE A 17 -3.41 -11.63 3.56
CA ILE A 17 -2.48 -11.47 2.45
C ILE A 17 -1.03 -11.32 2.91
N TRP A 18 -0.76 -10.95 4.17
CA TRP A 18 0.59 -10.88 4.71
C TRP A 18 1.22 -12.25 5.01
N GLN A 19 0.45 -13.33 4.88
CA GLN A 19 0.92 -14.70 5.00
C GLN A 19 1.30 -15.24 3.61
N TRP A 20 2.47 -15.86 3.51
CA TRP A 20 2.97 -16.35 2.23
C TRP A 20 2.09 -17.47 1.65
N GLU A 21 1.61 -18.37 2.51
CA GLU A 21 0.73 -19.47 2.15
C GLU A 21 -0.53 -18.96 1.47
N THR A 22 -1.21 -18.00 2.10
CA THR A 22 -2.40 -17.33 1.57
C THR A 22 -2.14 -16.69 0.21
N PHE A 23 -1.01 -15.99 0.05
CA PHE A 23 -0.63 -15.43 -1.25
C PHE A 23 -0.46 -16.51 -2.31
N THR A 24 0.30 -17.56 -2.02
CA THR A 24 0.54 -18.65 -2.99
C THR A 24 -0.75 -19.39 -3.36
N ASP A 25 -1.68 -19.52 -2.42
CA ASP A 25 -2.99 -20.12 -2.66
C ASP A 25 -3.83 -19.26 -3.60
N ILE A 26 -3.90 -17.94 -3.37
CA ILE A 26 -4.55 -17.00 -4.29
C ILE A 26 -3.92 -17.09 -5.67
N MET A 27 -2.59 -17.13 -5.75
CA MET A 27 -1.86 -17.24 -7.00
C MET A 27 -2.16 -18.55 -7.76
N ARG A 28 -2.31 -19.66 -7.04
CA ARG A 28 -2.72 -20.94 -7.61
C ARG A 28 -4.13 -20.84 -8.22
N HIS A 29 -5.07 -20.23 -7.50
CA HIS A 29 -6.42 -20.01 -8.01
C HIS A 29 -6.43 -19.08 -9.23
N LEU A 30 -5.61 -18.03 -9.23
CA LEU A 30 -5.47 -17.11 -10.36
C LEU A 30 -4.96 -17.85 -11.60
N LYS A 31 -3.89 -18.65 -11.47
CA LYS A 31 -3.37 -19.49 -12.57
C LYS A 31 -4.40 -20.49 -13.08
N MET A 32 -5.13 -21.15 -12.19
CA MET A 32 -6.19 -22.09 -12.60
C MET A 32 -7.33 -21.38 -13.35
N ARG A 33 -7.69 -20.15 -12.97
CA ARG A 33 -8.71 -19.36 -13.69
C ARG A 33 -8.21 -18.82 -15.03
N HIS A 34 -6.92 -18.50 -15.13
CA HIS A 34 -6.25 -18.15 -16.40
C HIS A 34 -6.41 -19.26 -17.44
N LEU A 35 -6.22 -20.51 -17.02
CA LEU A 35 -6.42 -21.69 -17.89
C LEU A 35 -7.90 -21.95 -18.24
N LYS A 36 -8.84 -21.47 -17.43
CA LYS A 36 -10.26 -21.84 -17.52
C LYS A 36 -11.19 -20.83 -18.19
N LYS A 37 -10.81 -19.55 -18.36
CA LYS A 37 -11.48 -18.51 -19.21
C LYS A 37 -11.11 -17.07 -18.85
N PHE A 38 -10.60 -16.80 -17.65
CA PHE A 38 -10.35 -15.43 -17.16
C PHE A 38 -8.84 -15.14 -17.12
N GLN A 39 -8.33 -14.43 -18.12
CA GLN A 39 -6.91 -14.10 -18.25
C GLN A 39 -6.49 -12.91 -17.37
N PHE A 40 -6.63 -13.05 -16.04
CA PHE A 40 -6.06 -12.06 -15.12
C PHE A 40 -4.56 -11.95 -15.37
N ASN A 41 -4.10 -10.74 -15.65
CA ASN A 41 -2.69 -10.38 -15.88
C ASN A 41 -2.24 -9.29 -14.90
N GLY A 42 -3.09 -8.93 -13.93
CA GLY A 42 -2.77 -8.02 -12.86
C GLY A 42 -3.33 -8.46 -11.51
N LEU A 43 -2.63 -8.06 -10.45
CA LEU A 43 -3.00 -8.27 -9.05
C LEU A 43 -2.96 -6.93 -8.34
N ILE A 44 -4.05 -6.55 -7.67
CA ILE A 44 -4.08 -5.39 -6.78
C ILE A 44 -4.07 -5.91 -5.35
N LEU A 45 -3.04 -5.55 -4.58
CA LEU A 45 -3.05 -5.74 -3.13
C LEU A 45 -3.62 -4.50 -2.47
N HIS A 46 -4.84 -4.62 -1.96
CA HIS A 46 -5.54 -3.54 -1.29
C HIS A 46 -5.43 -3.72 0.21
N GLN A 47 -4.77 -2.78 0.88
CA GLN A 47 -4.74 -2.65 2.33
C GLN A 47 -4.95 -1.18 2.69
N GLN A 48 -5.97 -0.87 3.48
CA GLN A 48 -6.31 0.51 3.82
C GLN A 48 -5.11 1.27 4.42
N THR A 49 -4.43 0.65 5.39
CA THR A 49 -3.29 1.23 6.10
C THR A 49 -1.94 0.95 5.45
N LEU A 50 -1.91 0.55 4.16
CA LEU A 50 -0.66 0.16 3.47
C LEU A 50 0.42 1.23 3.58
N LEU A 51 0.07 2.47 3.23
CA LEU A 51 1.06 3.56 3.21
C LEU A 51 1.50 3.91 4.62
N ALA A 52 0.59 3.88 5.59
CA ALA A 52 0.95 4.06 7.01
C ALA A 52 1.93 2.98 7.48
N LEU A 53 1.75 1.72 7.10
CA LEU A 53 2.66 0.63 7.44
C LEU A 53 4.06 0.84 6.82
N LEU A 54 4.11 1.23 5.54
CA LEU A 54 5.36 1.39 4.80
C LEU A 54 6.10 2.71 5.06
N ALA A 55 5.42 3.73 5.58
CA ALA A 55 6.04 5.01 5.90
C ALA A 55 7.12 4.85 6.97
N LYS A 56 8.26 5.51 6.77
CA LYS A 56 9.31 5.61 7.78
C LYS A 56 8.86 6.58 8.89
N PRO A 57 9.08 6.25 10.18
CA PRO A 57 8.82 7.19 11.26
C PRO A 57 9.62 8.49 11.09
N SER A 58 9.01 9.63 11.44
CA SER A 58 9.68 10.93 11.45
C SER A 58 10.78 10.99 12.51
N PRO A 59 11.74 11.93 12.38
CA PRO A 59 12.75 12.15 13.42
C PRO A 59 12.17 12.52 14.80
N ARG A 60 10.91 12.95 14.86
CA ARG A 60 10.20 13.34 16.09
C ARG A 60 9.36 12.18 16.67
N CYS A 61 9.37 11.02 16.05
CA CYS A 61 8.72 9.82 16.59
C CYS A 61 9.37 9.39 17.92
N PRO A 62 8.59 9.01 18.95
CA PRO A 62 9.13 8.63 20.26
C PRO A 62 10.11 7.44 20.17
N PRO A 63 11.33 7.55 20.75
CA PRO A 63 12.37 6.51 20.64
C PRO A 63 11.90 5.12 21.09
N ALA A 64 11.04 5.07 22.13
CA ALA A 64 10.50 3.83 22.69
C ALA A 64 9.67 2.99 21.70
N THR A 65 9.16 3.61 20.62
CA THR A 65 8.32 2.92 19.61
C THR A 65 9.00 2.77 18.25
N VAL A 66 10.06 3.54 17.98
CA VAL A 66 10.69 3.63 16.65
C VAL A 66 11.22 2.27 16.16
N GLU A 67 11.88 1.49 17.01
CA GLU A 67 12.46 0.21 16.61
C GLU A 67 11.41 -0.78 16.12
N HIS A 68 10.31 -0.93 16.86
CA HIS A 68 9.21 -1.82 16.47
C HIS A 68 8.54 -1.36 15.17
N LEU A 69 8.32 -0.06 14.99
CA LEU A 69 7.74 0.51 13.77
C LEU A 69 8.66 0.30 12.55
N LEU A 70 9.97 0.44 12.72
CA LEU A 70 10.96 0.19 11.67
C LEU A 70 11.04 -1.29 11.32
N LEU A 71 10.97 -2.18 12.30
CA LEU A 71 10.95 -3.62 12.08
C LEU A 71 9.70 -4.05 11.31
N ALA A 72 8.52 -3.59 11.72
CA ALA A 72 7.26 -3.85 11.03
C ALA A 72 7.29 -3.37 9.57
N ARG A 73 7.79 -2.15 9.34
CA ARG A 73 8.02 -1.60 7.99
C ARG A 73 8.96 -2.49 7.18
N SER A 74 10.08 -2.90 7.75
CA SER A 74 11.11 -3.68 7.04
C SER A 74 10.57 -5.05 6.63
N ASN A 75 9.82 -5.71 7.53
CA ASN A 75 9.16 -6.98 7.24
C ASN A 75 8.11 -6.83 6.12
N ALA A 76 7.29 -5.78 6.17
CA ALA A 76 6.29 -5.50 5.15
C ALA A 76 6.92 -5.23 3.77
N LEU A 77 7.99 -4.41 3.73
CA LEU A 77 8.73 -4.16 2.48
C LEU A 77 9.35 -5.44 1.92
N HIS A 78 10.00 -6.24 2.76
CA HIS A 78 10.59 -7.50 2.34
C HIS A 78 9.54 -8.47 1.79
N TYR A 79 8.37 -8.56 2.44
CA TYR A 79 7.25 -9.34 1.97
C TYR A 79 6.77 -8.87 0.59
N LEU A 80 6.54 -7.56 0.42
CA LEU A 80 6.09 -7.00 -0.87
C LEU A 80 7.11 -7.18 -1.98
N GLN A 81 8.42 -7.10 -1.67
CA GLN A 81 9.47 -7.41 -2.64
C GLN A 81 9.41 -8.86 -3.11
N ASN A 82 9.15 -9.81 -2.20
CA ASN A 82 9.00 -11.22 -2.55
C ASN A 82 7.74 -11.45 -3.40
N VAL A 83 6.61 -10.84 -3.05
CA VAL A 83 5.39 -10.88 -3.86
C VAL A 83 5.64 -10.28 -5.25
N ALA A 84 6.29 -9.12 -5.32
CA ALA A 84 6.56 -8.45 -6.58
C ALA A 84 7.50 -9.26 -7.48
N ARG A 85 8.50 -9.94 -6.90
CA ARG A 85 9.36 -10.89 -7.62
C ARG A 85 8.54 -12.05 -8.19
N TYR A 86 7.71 -12.68 -7.37
CA TYR A 86 6.82 -13.77 -7.81
C TYR A 86 5.90 -13.32 -8.95
N CYS A 87 5.24 -12.17 -8.81
CA CYS A 87 4.36 -11.62 -9.84
C CYS A 87 5.13 -11.38 -11.15
N LYS A 88 6.33 -10.79 -11.09
CA LYS A 88 7.18 -10.56 -12.26
C LYS A 88 7.56 -11.86 -12.97
N GLU A 89 8.01 -12.88 -12.23
CA GLU A 89 8.36 -14.20 -12.76
C GLU A 89 7.18 -14.91 -13.42
N ASN A 90 5.96 -14.58 -13.01
CA ASN A 90 4.73 -15.16 -13.54
C ASN A 90 3.98 -14.22 -14.51
N HIS A 91 4.63 -13.15 -14.99
CA HIS A 91 4.06 -12.17 -15.92
C HIS A 91 2.76 -11.50 -15.43
N ILE A 92 2.66 -11.27 -14.13
CA ILE A 92 1.52 -10.60 -13.49
C ILE A 92 1.96 -9.21 -13.06
N GLN A 93 1.17 -8.21 -13.43
CA GLN A 93 1.40 -6.83 -13.02
C GLN A 93 0.92 -6.63 -11.60
N LEU A 94 1.85 -6.39 -10.68
CA LEU A 94 1.52 -6.06 -9.29
C LEU A 94 1.18 -4.57 -9.18
N TRP A 95 0.04 -4.29 -8.56
CA TRP A 95 -0.42 -2.96 -8.18
C TRP A 95 -0.69 -2.97 -6.68
N LEU A 96 -0.46 -1.83 -6.05
CA LEU A 96 -0.76 -1.60 -4.65
C LEU A 96 -1.93 -0.66 -4.53
N GLN A 97 -2.70 -0.79 -3.45
CA GLN A 97 -3.76 0.14 -3.13
C GLN A 97 -3.84 0.37 -1.63
N GLY A 98 -3.99 1.64 -1.28
CA GLY A 98 -4.23 2.07 0.09
C GLY A 98 -4.95 3.42 0.12
N GLU A 99 -5.25 3.87 1.32
CA GLU A 99 -5.85 5.18 1.53
C GLU A 99 -4.81 6.28 1.29
N ALA A 100 -5.22 7.38 0.66
CA ALA A 100 -4.35 8.53 0.40
C ALA A 100 -3.90 9.19 1.71
N THR A 101 -4.84 9.32 2.65
CA THR A 101 -4.66 9.92 3.97
C THR A 101 -5.20 8.96 5.01
N PRO A 102 -4.47 7.87 5.33
CA PRO A 102 -4.95 6.90 6.30
C PRO A 102 -4.99 7.53 7.69
N ASP A 103 -6.20 7.82 8.19
CA ASP A 103 -6.39 8.23 9.58
C ASP A 103 -6.26 7.00 10.49
N CYS A 104 -5.03 6.67 10.84
CA CYS A 104 -4.74 5.54 11.70
C CYS A 104 -3.68 5.86 12.74
N HIS A 105 -3.80 5.15 13.86
CA HIS A 105 -2.95 5.33 15.04
C HIS A 105 -1.45 5.20 14.73
N ASP A 106 -1.08 4.29 13.82
CA ASP A 106 0.31 4.08 13.45
C ASP A 106 0.89 5.29 12.69
N LEU A 107 0.08 5.96 11.87
CA LEU A 107 0.51 7.17 11.17
C LEU A 107 0.72 8.32 12.16
N HIS A 108 -0.20 8.51 13.11
CA HIS A 108 -0.08 9.53 14.16
C HIS A 108 1.15 9.30 15.05
N ARG A 109 1.47 8.04 15.34
CA ARG A 109 2.70 7.67 16.08
C ARG A 109 3.96 7.96 15.27
N LYS A 110 3.93 7.76 13.95
CA LYS A 110 5.08 7.99 13.07
C LYS A 110 5.35 9.46 12.81
N PHE A 111 4.32 10.30 12.83
CA PHE A 111 4.39 11.71 12.44
C PHE A 111 3.71 12.63 13.47
N PRO A 112 4.03 12.50 14.78
CA PRO A 112 3.29 13.18 15.83
C PRO A 112 3.25 14.70 15.64
N GLU A 113 4.33 15.30 15.13
CA GLU A 113 4.45 16.74 14.94
C GLU A 113 3.37 17.37 14.04
N PHE A 114 2.70 16.59 13.20
CA PHE A 114 1.63 17.07 12.32
C PHE A 114 0.24 16.90 12.95
N PHE A 115 0.08 15.98 13.90
CA PHE A 115 -1.23 15.61 14.45
C PHE A 115 -1.45 16.05 15.91
N LEU A 116 -0.46 16.72 16.52
CA LEU A 116 -0.55 17.23 17.88
C LEU A 116 -1.45 18.48 18.03
N SER A 117 -1.71 19.22 16.95
CA SER A 117 -2.58 20.39 16.94
C SER A 117 -3.46 20.41 15.69
N GLN A 118 -4.72 20.83 15.83
CA GLN A 118 -5.69 20.97 14.74
C GLN A 118 -5.46 22.24 13.90
N ASP A 119 -4.22 22.48 13.49
CA ASP A 119 -3.87 23.59 12.60
C ASP A 119 -3.96 23.10 11.14
N PRO A 120 -4.81 23.69 10.28
CA PRO A 120 -4.88 23.36 8.86
C PRO A 120 -3.54 23.46 8.11
N GLN A 121 -2.59 24.26 8.61
CA GLN A 121 -1.24 24.32 8.05
C GLN A 121 -0.47 23.02 8.25
N ASN A 122 -0.71 22.29 9.35
CA ASN A 122 -0.07 21.01 9.61
C ASN A 122 -0.55 19.94 8.63
N ASP A 123 -1.84 19.94 8.27
CA ASP A 123 -2.40 19.00 7.29
C ASP A 123 -1.73 19.20 5.92
N ALA A 124 -1.65 20.46 5.46
CA ALA A 124 -0.98 20.78 4.19
C ALA A 124 0.52 20.41 4.22
N ALA A 125 1.21 20.70 5.33
CA ALA A 125 2.61 20.34 5.50
C ALA A 125 2.83 18.82 5.52
N PHE A 126 1.95 18.08 6.19
CA PHE A 126 1.98 16.62 6.21
C PHE A 126 1.78 16.04 4.82
N LEU A 127 0.76 16.50 4.07
CA LEU A 127 0.51 16.01 2.71
C LEU A 127 1.69 16.29 1.78
N ASN A 128 2.29 17.48 1.87
CA ASN A 128 3.48 17.83 1.09
C ASN A 128 4.66 16.91 1.40
N LEU A 129 4.94 16.65 2.68
CA LEU A 129 5.99 15.70 3.09
C LEU A 129 5.66 14.27 2.63
N PHE A 130 4.42 13.83 2.83
CA PHE A 130 4.02 12.46 2.61
C PHE A 130 4.04 12.10 1.12
N PHE A 131 3.47 12.95 0.27
CA PHE A 131 3.45 12.71 -1.17
C PHE A 131 4.72 13.19 -1.89
N GLY A 132 5.41 14.20 -1.36
CA GLY A 132 6.64 14.74 -1.95
C GLY A 132 7.89 13.93 -1.62
N GLU A 133 7.96 13.30 -0.44
CA GLU A 133 9.16 12.60 0.02
C GLU A 133 8.88 11.15 0.44
N THR A 134 7.88 10.94 1.30
CA THR A 134 7.65 9.62 1.91
C THR A 134 7.19 8.58 0.88
N LEU A 135 6.24 8.93 0.02
CA LEU A 135 5.73 8.03 -1.00
C LEU A 135 6.79 7.67 -2.06
N PRO A 136 7.53 8.64 -2.63
CA PRO A 136 8.67 8.32 -3.50
C PRO A 136 9.69 7.39 -2.83
N GLU A 137 9.99 7.60 -1.54
CA GLU A 137 10.90 6.72 -0.79
C GLU A 137 10.35 5.29 -0.72
N ILE A 138 9.06 5.10 -0.38
CA ILE A 138 8.42 3.79 -0.35
C ILE A 138 8.51 3.10 -1.72
N LEU A 139 8.17 3.82 -2.79
CA LEU A 139 8.15 3.27 -4.15
C LEU A 139 9.56 2.90 -4.64
N SER A 140 10.60 3.59 -4.17
CA SER A 140 12.00 3.25 -4.52
C SER A 140 12.40 1.84 -4.06
N HIS A 141 11.78 1.31 -3.00
CA HIS A 141 12.00 -0.07 -2.52
C HIS A 141 11.22 -1.13 -3.31
N LEU A 142 10.28 -0.71 -4.17
CA LEU A 142 9.33 -1.58 -4.87
C LEU A 142 9.34 -1.34 -6.40
N PRO A 143 10.50 -1.43 -7.07
CA PRO A 143 10.65 -1.01 -8.47
C PRO A 143 9.87 -1.85 -9.48
N THR A 144 9.37 -3.01 -9.08
CA THR A 144 8.57 -3.92 -9.92
C THR A 144 7.07 -3.72 -9.76
N VAL A 145 6.62 -2.92 -8.78
CA VAL A 145 5.22 -2.49 -8.66
C VAL A 145 4.91 -1.55 -9.82
N ARG A 146 3.83 -1.85 -10.55
CA ARG A 146 3.46 -1.15 -11.79
C ARG A 146 2.62 0.09 -11.57
N GLY A 147 1.95 0.19 -10.42
CA GLY A 147 1.13 1.32 -10.08
C GLY A 147 0.64 1.27 -8.64
N LEU A 148 0.19 2.43 -8.17
CA LEU A 148 -0.40 2.64 -6.86
C LEU A 148 -1.77 3.30 -7.07
N ARG A 149 -2.83 2.68 -6.52
CA ARG A 149 -4.17 3.26 -6.46
C ARG A 149 -4.37 3.87 -5.08
N LEU A 150 -4.69 5.16 -5.05
CA LEU A 150 -5.00 5.85 -3.81
C LEU A 150 -6.51 6.01 -3.70
N SER A 151 -7.09 5.47 -2.64
CA SER A 151 -8.46 5.74 -2.28
C SER A 151 -8.53 7.08 -1.57
N LEU A 152 -9.34 8.00 -2.08
CA LEU A 152 -9.72 9.23 -1.38
C LEU A 152 -10.92 8.89 -0.51
N THR A 153 -10.80 9.05 0.80
CA THR A 153 -11.96 9.02 1.68
C THR A 153 -12.83 10.23 1.35
N THR A 154 -14.11 9.99 1.05
CA THR A 154 -15.07 11.08 0.90
C THR A 154 -15.16 11.77 2.26
N PRO A 155 -14.95 13.09 2.36
CA PRO A 155 -15.15 13.79 3.62
C PRO A 155 -16.57 13.53 4.09
N SER A 156 -16.74 13.29 5.39
CA SER A 156 -18.03 13.25 6.05
C SER A 156 -18.76 14.53 5.72
N VAL A 157 -19.73 14.50 4.80
CA VAL A 157 -20.65 15.62 4.62
C VAL A 157 -21.45 15.65 5.92
N HIS A 158 -21.07 16.52 6.85
CA HIS A 158 -21.92 16.82 7.99
C HIS A 158 -23.25 17.29 7.41
N GLN A 159 -24.29 16.46 7.52
CA GLN A 159 -25.66 16.90 7.32
C GLN A 159 -25.89 18.02 8.32
N THR A 160 -25.92 19.25 7.82
CA THR A 160 -26.43 20.39 8.55
C THR A 160 -27.94 20.20 8.58
N GLU A 161 -28.44 19.62 9.67
CA GLU A 161 -29.83 19.80 10.10
C GLU A 161 -29.91 20.97 11.08
#